data_AF-A0A6N6S0G1-F1
#
_entry.id   AF-A0A6N6S0G1-F1
#
_cell.length_a   1.000
_cell.length_b   1.000
_cell.length_c   1.000
_cell.angle_alpha   90.00
_cell.angle_beta   90.00
_cell.angle_gamma   90.00
#
_symmetry.space_group_name_H-M   'P 1'
#
loop_
_entity.id
_entity.type
_entity.pdbx_description
1 polymer ?
#
loop_
_entity_poly.entity_id
_entity_poly.type
_entity_poly.pdbx_seq_one_letter_code
_entity_poly.pdbx_strand_id
1 'polypeptide(L)'
;MRGIRFSLRDEETFRTQIRAILRAAGKKKVRILIPMVSDIAEITETKSIISEIAAELGKSGDWQIGVMIETPSAAITASDISEEVDFLSIGTNDLIQYTLAVDRVNEHVSYLYTPFHPAVLRLIKGVVDSAHSKGIPVSVCGEMASQLACVPLLVGMGVDELSMNTHSIPKVKKLLSAITEKESREIAGDCLRLKTGPEIRERLTGSMIEKWGDALPPEFLTEIISNS
;
A
#
# COMPACT_ATOMS: atom_id res chain seq x y z
N MET A 1 4.25 18.73 11.42
CA MET A 1 4.21 18.73 9.95
C MET A 1 5.04 17.53 9.48
N ARG A 2 4.54 16.71 8.54
CA ARG A 2 5.16 15.45 8.09
C ARG A 2 5.00 15.29 6.57
N GLY A 3 5.82 14.42 5.98
CA GLY A 3 5.76 14.04 4.56
C GLY A 3 5.83 15.23 3.60
N ILE A 4 5.08 15.20 2.50
CA ILE A 4 5.21 16.18 1.43
C ILE A 4 4.98 17.63 1.86
N ARG A 5 4.08 17.87 2.83
CA ARG A 5 3.84 19.22 3.37
C ARG A 5 5.08 19.84 4.03
N PHE A 6 5.91 19.03 4.67
CA PHE A 6 7.18 19.51 5.22
C PHE A 6 8.16 19.81 4.08
N SER A 7 8.26 18.92 3.10
CA SER A 7 9.13 19.06 1.94
C SER A 7 8.83 20.30 1.10
N LEU A 8 7.55 20.63 0.86
CA LEU A 8 7.15 21.83 0.11
C LEU A 8 7.37 23.12 0.92
N ARG A 9 7.26 23.05 2.26
CA ARG A 9 7.56 24.19 3.12
C ARG A 9 9.06 24.46 3.24
N ASP A 10 9.86 23.42 3.40
CA ASP A 10 11.32 23.48 3.47
C ASP A 10 11.93 23.05 2.13
N GLU A 11 11.67 23.87 1.10
CA GLU A 11 12.03 23.56 -0.28
C GLU A 11 13.55 23.36 -0.43
N GLU A 12 14.41 24.08 0.30
CA GLU A 12 15.86 23.92 0.21
C GLU A 12 16.32 22.49 0.56
N THR A 13 15.81 21.95 1.68
CA THR A 13 16.07 20.56 2.07
C THR A 13 15.50 19.59 1.03
N PHE A 14 14.29 19.85 0.54
CA PHE A 14 13.67 18.98 -0.45
C PHE A 14 14.44 18.93 -1.77
N ARG A 15 14.84 20.10 -2.31
CA ARG A 15 15.69 20.19 -3.51
C ARG A 15 17.00 19.45 -3.31
N THR A 16 17.59 19.52 -2.11
CA THR A 16 18.81 18.77 -1.78
C THR A 16 18.60 17.26 -1.85
N GLN A 17 17.49 16.75 -1.31
CA GLN A 17 17.13 15.32 -1.39
C GLN A 17 16.90 14.87 -2.83
N ILE A 18 16.08 15.60 -3.59
CA ILE A 18 15.81 15.27 -5.00
C ILE A 18 17.10 15.31 -5.83
N ARG A 19 17.94 16.33 -5.65
CA ARG A 19 19.23 16.42 -6.35
C ARG A 19 20.12 15.21 -6.04
N ALA A 20 20.13 14.72 -4.80
CA ALA A 20 20.86 13.53 -4.42
C ALA A 20 20.30 12.27 -5.09
N ILE A 21 18.97 12.09 -5.08
CA ILE A 21 18.28 10.97 -5.75
C ILE A 21 18.58 10.96 -7.25
N LEU A 22 18.39 12.10 -7.92
CA LEU A 22 18.62 12.23 -9.35
C LEU A 22 20.08 12.00 -9.72
N ARG A 23 21.05 12.44 -8.90
CA ARG A 23 22.47 12.13 -9.10
C ARG A 23 22.75 10.64 -8.94
N ALA A 24 22.24 10.02 -7.88
CA ALA A 24 22.41 8.59 -7.59
C ALA A 24 21.77 7.67 -8.64
N ALA A 25 20.72 8.14 -9.33
CA ALA A 25 20.04 7.39 -10.37
C ALA A 25 21.00 6.93 -11.48
N GLY A 26 22.02 7.72 -11.85
CA GLY A 26 23.00 7.30 -12.87
C GLY A 26 22.32 6.78 -14.15
N LYS A 27 22.54 5.48 -14.48
CA LYS A 27 21.86 4.72 -15.54
C LYS A 27 20.80 3.73 -15.02
N LYS A 28 20.47 3.75 -13.74
CA LYS A 28 19.51 2.84 -13.08
C LYS A 28 18.10 3.44 -13.13
N LYS A 29 17.10 2.56 -13.21
CA LYS A 29 15.69 2.94 -13.04
C LYS A 29 15.46 3.29 -11.56
N VAL A 30 15.20 4.57 -11.28
CA VAL A 30 14.85 5.04 -9.94
C VAL A 30 13.37 5.40 -9.91
N ARG A 31 12.70 4.96 -8.86
CA ARG A 31 11.32 5.35 -8.54
C ARG A 31 11.35 6.32 -7.36
N ILE A 32 10.67 7.45 -7.49
CA ILE A 32 10.50 8.45 -6.44
C ILE A 32 9.07 8.29 -5.92
N LEU A 33 8.93 8.08 -4.61
CA LEU A 33 7.62 7.89 -3.97
C LEU A 33 7.32 9.07 -3.06
N ILE A 34 6.19 9.73 -3.27
CA ILE A 34 5.77 10.92 -2.51
C ILE A 34 4.86 10.49 -1.34
N PRO A 35 5.27 10.71 -0.07
CA PRO A 35 4.47 10.35 1.09
C PRO A 35 3.51 11.47 1.54
N MET A 36 2.47 11.08 2.27
CA MET A 36 1.49 11.94 2.93
C MET A 36 0.71 12.85 1.98
N VAL A 37 0.54 12.43 0.72
CA VAL A 37 -0.28 13.16 -0.24
C VAL A 37 -1.73 13.14 0.20
N SER A 38 -2.37 14.28 0.07
CA SER A 38 -3.78 14.49 0.40
C SER A 38 -4.53 15.28 -0.66
N ASP A 39 -3.81 16.01 -1.52
CA ASP A 39 -4.33 16.83 -2.61
C ASP A 39 -3.44 16.66 -3.87
N ILE A 40 -4.05 16.69 -5.05
CA ILE A 40 -3.35 16.58 -6.34
C ILE A 40 -2.43 17.78 -6.61
N ALA A 41 -2.71 18.94 -6.02
CA ALA A 41 -1.86 20.11 -6.09
C ALA A 41 -0.46 19.82 -5.52
N GLU A 42 -0.38 19.03 -4.43
CA GLU A 42 0.89 18.62 -3.81
C GLU A 42 1.73 17.79 -4.80
N ILE A 43 1.09 16.96 -5.64
CA ILE A 43 1.77 16.15 -6.67
C ILE A 43 2.30 17.05 -7.78
N THR A 44 1.47 17.98 -8.27
CA THR A 44 1.81 18.87 -9.38
C THR A 44 3.00 19.76 -9.03
N GLU A 45 2.96 20.37 -7.84
CA GLU A 45 4.06 21.20 -7.32
C GLU A 45 5.35 20.38 -7.16
N THR A 46 5.24 19.17 -6.61
CA THR A 46 6.38 18.26 -6.45
C THR A 46 7.03 17.90 -7.78
N LYS A 47 6.23 17.57 -8.81
CA LYS A 47 6.74 17.28 -10.15
C LYS A 47 7.45 18.48 -10.77
N SER A 48 6.92 19.69 -10.58
CA SER A 48 7.55 20.92 -11.08
C SER A 48 8.97 21.07 -10.50
N ILE A 49 9.11 20.95 -9.18
CA ILE A 49 10.40 21.03 -8.49
C ILE A 49 11.37 19.95 -8.99
N ILE A 50 10.90 18.71 -9.15
CA ILE A 50 11.74 17.60 -9.68
C ILE A 50 12.22 17.92 -11.11
N SER A 51 11.33 18.40 -11.98
CA SER A 51 11.66 18.79 -13.36
C SER A 51 12.66 19.94 -13.43
N GLU A 52 12.54 20.94 -12.57
CA GLU A 52 13.51 22.04 -12.48
C GLU A 52 14.91 21.54 -12.10
N ILE A 53 15.01 20.71 -11.06
CA ILE A 53 16.29 20.17 -10.60
C ILE A 53 16.89 19.25 -11.67
N ALA A 54 16.06 18.47 -12.35
CA ALA A 54 16.48 17.67 -13.49
C ALA A 54 17.12 18.52 -14.59
N ALA A 55 16.49 19.64 -14.95
CA ALA A 55 17.01 20.60 -15.91
C ALA A 55 18.33 21.24 -15.45
N GLU A 56 18.43 21.66 -14.18
CA GLU A 56 19.67 22.18 -13.57
C GLU A 56 20.84 21.17 -13.67
N LEU A 57 20.53 19.88 -13.53
CA LEU A 57 21.53 18.80 -13.60
C LEU A 57 21.83 18.35 -15.04
N GLY A 58 21.15 18.91 -16.05
CA GLY A 58 21.27 18.46 -17.44
C GLY A 58 20.82 17.01 -17.62
N LYS A 59 19.86 16.54 -16.82
CA LYS A 59 19.33 15.18 -16.89
C LYS A 59 17.96 15.17 -17.53
N SER A 60 17.84 14.47 -18.66
CA SER A 60 16.56 13.98 -19.17
C SER A 60 16.43 12.53 -18.71
N GLY A 61 15.72 12.29 -17.60
CA GLY A 61 15.76 10.99 -16.95
C GLY A 61 14.43 10.25 -16.95
N ASP A 62 14.59 8.96 -17.20
CA ASP A 62 13.65 7.85 -17.19
C ASP A 62 13.33 7.44 -15.72
N TRP A 63 12.98 8.41 -14.87
CA TRP A 63 12.51 8.14 -13.51
C TRP A 63 10.99 8.06 -13.48
N GLN A 64 10.49 7.23 -12.56
CA GLN A 64 9.07 7.12 -12.29
C GLN A 64 8.74 7.87 -11.01
N ILE A 65 7.65 8.60 -11.00
CA ILE A 65 7.10 9.27 -9.83
C ILE A 65 5.83 8.53 -9.43
N GLY A 66 5.76 8.11 -8.19
CA GLY A 66 4.59 7.46 -7.60
C GLY A 66 4.15 8.16 -6.33
N VAL A 67 2.97 7.81 -5.85
CA VAL A 67 2.37 8.36 -4.63
C VAL A 67 2.10 7.27 -3.63
N MET A 68 2.44 7.53 -2.37
CA MET A 68 2.03 6.69 -1.27
C MET A 68 0.58 7.01 -0.89
N ILE A 69 -0.33 6.06 -1.11
CA ILE A 69 -1.73 6.17 -0.72
C ILE A 69 -1.86 5.75 0.74
N GLU A 70 -1.68 6.72 1.63
CA GLU A 70 -1.72 6.53 3.08
C GLU A 70 -2.69 7.49 3.80
N THR A 71 -3.37 8.35 3.04
CA THR A 71 -4.45 9.21 3.54
C THR A 71 -5.79 8.79 2.92
N PRO A 72 -6.91 8.91 3.66
CA PRO A 72 -8.23 8.62 3.09
C PRO A 72 -8.58 9.51 1.90
N SER A 73 -8.14 10.78 1.91
CA SER A 73 -8.40 11.69 0.78
C SER A 73 -7.71 11.20 -0.49
N ALA A 74 -6.44 10.81 -0.42
CA ALA A 74 -5.73 10.24 -1.57
C ALA A 74 -6.33 8.90 -2.03
N ALA A 75 -6.85 8.08 -1.10
CA ALA A 75 -7.54 6.85 -1.47
C ALA A 75 -8.86 7.10 -2.22
N ILE A 76 -9.61 8.14 -1.82
CA ILE A 76 -10.87 8.54 -2.46
C ILE A 76 -10.61 9.18 -3.83
N THR A 77 -9.54 9.97 -3.97
CA THR A 77 -9.16 10.64 -5.24
C THR A 77 -8.13 9.85 -6.05
N ALA A 78 -8.00 8.54 -5.78
CA ALA A 78 -6.98 7.71 -6.40
C ALA A 78 -7.08 7.68 -7.94
N SER A 79 -8.27 7.81 -8.52
CA SER A 79 -8.47 7.90 -9.97
C SER A 79 -7.75 9.11 -10.56
N ASP A 80 -7.94 10.30 -9.96
CA ASP A 80 -7.31 11.54 -10.43
C ASP A 80 -5.80 11.51 -10.21
N ILE A 81 -5.35 11.01 -9.05
CA ILE A 81 -3.93 10.81 -8.74
C ILE A 81 -3.28 9.87 -9.77
N SER A 82 -3.98 8.82 -10.19
CA SER A 82 -3.46 7.82 -11.14
C SER A 82 -3.25 8.37 -12.55
N GLU A 83 -3.89 9.49 -12.92
CA GLU A 83 -3.61 10.18 -14.18
C GLU A 83 -2.28 10.93 -14.14
N GLU A 84 -1.81 11.26 -12.93
CA GLU A 84 -0.63 12.05 -12.71
C GLU A 84 0.60 11.21 -12.38
N VAL A 85 0.52 9.92 -12.10
CA VAL A 85 1.68 9.19 -11.56
C VAL A 85 1.90 7.86 -12.24
N ASP A 86 3.13 7.36 -12.15
CA ASP A 86 3.56 6.14 -12.83
C ASP A 86 3.21 4.85 -12.05
N PHE A 87 2.94 4.96 -10.75
CA PHE A 87 2.58 3.85 -9.86
C PHE A 87 2.02 4.37 -8.52
N LEU A 88 1.28 3.52 -7.81
CA LEU A 88 0.83 3.77 -6.44
C LEU A 88 1.46 2.79 -5.46
N SER A 89 1.63 3.22 -4.20
CA SER A 89 2.00 2.34 -3.09
C SER A 89 1.06 2.59 -1.91
N ILE A 90 0.27 1.63 -1.50
CA ILE A 90 -0.63 1.79 -0.35
C ILE A 90 0.20 1.66 0.94
N GLY A 91 0.17 2.69 1.78
CA GLY A 91 0.77 2.68 3.11
C GLY A 91 -0.28 2.28 4.15
N THR A 92 -0.41 0.99 4.44
CA THR A 92 -1.58 0.50 5.20
C THR A 92 -1.64 1.01 6.62
N ASN A 93 -0.49 1.27 7.24
CA ASN A 93 -0.42 1.67 8.64
C ASN A 93 -1.14 3.01 8.86
N ASP A 94 -0.74 4.02 8.10
CA ASP A 94 -1.30 5.37 8.16
C ASP A 94 -2.71 5.39 7.56
N LEU A 95 -2.96 4.62 6.48
CA LEU A 95 -4.30 4.51 5.90
C LEU A 95 -5.32 3.99 6.91
N ILE A 96 -5.00 2.91 7.66
CA ILE A 96 -5.88 2.38 8.70
C ILE A 96 -6.06 3.41 9.82
N GLN A 97 -4.96 3.98 10.31
CA GLN A 97 -4.98 4.95 11.41
C GLN A 97 -5.89 6.15 11.10
N TYR A 98 -5.74 6.77 9.93
CA TYR A 98 -6.55 7.92 9.54
C TYR A 98 -7.97 7.54 9.14
N THR A 99 -8.20 6.37 8.56
CA THR A 99 -9.55 5.91 8.20
C THR A 99 -10.38 5.61 9.44
N LEU A 100 -9.78 5.00 10.46
CA LEU A 100 -10.46 4.59 11.69
C LEU A 100 -10.34 5.61 12.82
N ALA A 101 -9.67 6.73 12.57
CA ALA A 101 -9.37 7.77 13.57
C ALA A 101 -8.76 7.19 14.87
N VAL A 102 -7.81 6.26 14.72
CA VAL A 102 -7.18 5.53 15.83
C VAL A 102 -5.68 5.70 15.80
N ASP A 103 -5.10 6.08 16.94
CA ASP A 103 -3.65 6.06 17.13
C ASP A 103 -3.21 4.68 17.63
N ARG A 104 -2.47 3.95 16.79
CA ARG A 104 -1.98 2.61 17.12
C ARG A 104 -0.94 2.58 18.25
N VAL A 105 -0.31 3.71 18.56
CA VAL A 105 0.64 3.83 19.68
C VAL A 105 -0.08 4.09 21.01
N ASN A 106 -1.35 4.52 20.95
CA ASN A 106 -2.13 4.81 22.13
C ASN A 106 -2.80 3.53 22.68
N GLU A 107 -2.28 3.03 23.79
CA GLU A 107 -2.74 1.79 24.46
C GLU A 107 -4.25 1.79 24.79
N HIS A 108 -4.86 2.96 24.97
CA HIS A 108 -6.29 3.06 25.29
C HIS A 108 -7.22 2.81 24.10
N VAL A 109 -6.72 2.92 22.87
CA VAL A 109 -7.54 2.81 21.64
C VAL A 109 -6.95 1.87 20.60
N SER A 110 -5.72 1.37 20.79
CA SER A 110 -5.03 0.49 19.84
C SER A 110 -5.82 -0.78 19.49
N TYR A 111 -6.70 -1.26 20.38
CA TYR A 111 -7.60 -2.39 20.10
C TYR A 111 -8.61 -2.12 18.96
N LEU A 112 -8.85 -0.85 18.59
CA LEU A 112 -9.69 -0.45 17.46
C LEU A 112 -8.92 -0.46 16.13
N TYR A 113 -7.59 -0.50 16.16
CA TYR A 113 -6.78 -0.61 14.96
C TYR A 113 -6.91 -2.02 14.38
N THR A 114 -7.48 -2.12 13.18
CA THR A 114 -7.63 -3.41 12.51
C THR A 114 -7.53 -3.27 10.98
N PRO A 115 -6.77 -4.15 10.31
CA PRO A 115 -6.72 -4.18 8.85
C PRO A 115 -8.02 -4.73 8.24
N PHE A 116 -8.85 -5.43 9.02
CA PHE A 116 -10.06 -6.11 8.56
C PHE A 116 -11.29 -5.22 8.56
N HIS A 117 -11.16 -3.91 8.85
CA HIS A 117 -12.30 -3.02 8.81
C HIS A 117 -12.84 -2.89 7.37
N PRO A 118 -14.16 -3.00 7.12
CA PRO A 118 -14.71 -2.93 5.75
C PRO A 118 -14.33 -1.65 5.01
N ALA A 119 -14.26 -0.51 5.70
CA ALA A 119 -13.84 0.76 5.09
C ALA A 119 -12.40 0.68 4.56
N VAL A 120 -11.47 0.06 5.30
CA VAL A 120 -10.07 -0.10 4.88
C VAL A 120 -9.99 -0.98 3.65
N LEU A 121 -10.64 -2.14 3.65
CA LEU A 121 -10.63 -3.05 2.49
C LEU A 121 -11.25 -2.40 1.24
N ARG A 122 -12.34 -1.64 1.41
CA ARG A 122 -12.96 -0.92 0.28
C ARG A 122 -12.07 0.20 -0.25
N LEU A 123 -11.35 0.93 0.61
CA LEU A 123 -10.37 1.92 0.16
C LEU A 123 -9.23 1.25 -0.60
N ILE A 124 -8.65 0.16 -0.09
CA ILE A 124 -7.60 -0.59 -0.78
C ILE A 124 -8.11 -1.05 -2.16
N LYS A 125 -9.29 -1.67 -2.23
CA LYS A 125 -9.86 -2.13 -3.49
C LYS A 125 -10.14 -0.98 -4.46
N GLY A 126 -10.68 0.13 -3.98
CA GLY A 126 -10.95 1.32 -4.79
C GLY A 126 -9.68 1.93 -5.37
N VAL A 127 -8.58 1.94 -4.61
CA VAL A 127 -7.26 2.39 -5.08
C VAL A 127 -6.73 1.47 -6.17
N VAL A 128 -6.78 0.15 -5.97
CA VAL A 128 -6.34 -0.84 -6.96
C VAL A 128 -7.13 -0.68 -8.26
N ASP A 129 -8.46 -0.61 -8.17
CA ASP A 129 -9.33 -0.45 -9.34
C ASP A 129 -9.05 0.86 -10.09
N SER A 130 -8.86 1.95 -9.36
CA SER A 130 -8.56 3.26 -9.93
C SER A 130 -7.25 3.24 -10.71
N ALA A 131 -6.18 2.72 -10.11
CA ALA A 131 -4.86 2.62 -10.73
C ALA A 131 -4.86 1.69 -11.96
N HIS A 132 -5.49 0.51 -11.83
CA HIS A 132 -5.59 -0.44 -12.94
C HIS A 132 -6.41 0.12 -14.09
N SER A 133 -7.44 0.93 -13.83
CA SER A 133 -8.20 1.63 -14.88
C SER A 133 -7.36 2.61 -15.70
N LYS A 134 -6.25 3.09 -15.13
CA LYS A 134 -5.24 3.96 -15.78
C LYS A 134 -4.01 3.20 -16.27
N GLY A 135 -3.96 1.88 -16.06
CA GLY A 135 -2.85 1.03 -16.50
C GLY A 135 -1.57 1.17 -15.68
N ILE A 136 -1.66 1.68 -14.44
CA ILE A 136 -0.49 1.82 -13.55
C ILE A 136 -0.53 0.77 -12.42
N PRO A 137 0.63 0.26 -11.97
CA PRO A 137 0.68 -0.78 -10.94
C PRO A 137 0.47 -0.22 -9.54
N VAL A 138 -0.02 -1.07 -8.64
CA VAL A 138 -0.20 -0.78 -7.21
C VAL A 138 0.59 -1.76 -6.36
N SER A 139 1.46 -1.20 -5.52
CA SER A 139 2.10 -1.96 -4.44
C SER A 139 1.39 -1.74 -3.11
N VAL A 140 1.59 -2.64 -2.16
CA VAL A 140 1.23 -2.46 -0.76
C VAL A 140 2.49 -2.54 0.09
N CYS A 141 2.66 -1.55 0.96
CA CYS A 141 3.69 -1.52 1.99
C CYS A 141 3.04 -1.35 3.37
N GLY A 142 3.80 -1.66 4.42
CA GLY A 142 3.31 -1.68 5.79
C GLY A 142 2.99 -3.09 6.27
N GLU A 143 2.37 -3.19 7.44
CA GLU A 143 2.27 -4.45 8.17
C GLU A 143 1.37 -5.47 7.47
N MET A 144 0.30 -5.02 6.77
CA MET A 144 -0.61 -5.91 6.04
C MET A 144 0.11 -6.75 4.98
N ALA A 145 1.15 -6.20 4.31
CA ALA A 145 1.91 -6.94 3.30
C ALA A 145 2.68 -8.13 3.90
N SER A 146 2.94 -8.11 5.20
CA SER A 146 3.69 -9.15 5.93
C SER A 146 2.81 -10.12 6.74
N GLN A 147 1.53 -9.80 6.94
CA GLN A 147 0.59 -10.62 7.71
C GLN A 147 -0.02 -11.70 6.82
N LEU A 148 0.20 -12.97 7.16
CA LEU A 148 -0.26 -14.10 6.33
C LEU A 148 -1.78 -14.10 6.07
N ALA A 149 -2.58 -13.72 7.06
CA ALA A 149 -4.03 -13.61 6.90
C ALA A 149 -4.41 -12.55 5.84
N CYS A 150 -3.65 -11.46 5.73
CA CYS A 150 -3.94 -10.36 4.81
C CYS A 150 -3.50 -10.64 3.37
N VAL A 151 -2.48 -11.48 3.15
CA VAL A 151 -1.91 -11.73 1.81
C VAL A 151 -2.95 -12.19 0.78
N PRO A 152 -3.83 -13.18 1.07
CA PRO A 152 -4.87 -13.58 0.12
C PRO A 152 -5.88 -12.48 -0.20
N LEU A 153 -6.18 -11.59 0.76
CA LEU A 153 -7.02 -10.42 0.50
C LEU A 153 -6.34 -9.47 -0.49
N LEU A 154 -5.06 -9.15 -0.27
CA LEU A 154 -4.31 -8.25 -1.15
C LEU A 154 -4.20 -8.81 -2.57
N VAL A 155 -3.85 -10.09 -2.69
CA VAL A 155 -3.81 -10.81 -3.99
C VAL A 155 -5.20 -10.82 -4.64
N GLY A 156 -6.24 -11.15 -3.89
CA GLY A 156 -7.61 -11.22 -4.39
C GLY A 156 -8.20 -9.86 -4.78
N MET A 157 -7.70 -8.78 -4.20
CA MET A 157 -8.06 -7.42 -4.58
C MET A 157 -7.30 -6.91 -5.81
N GLY A 158 -6.24 -7.60 -6.24
CA GLY A 158 -5.47 -7.26 -7.44
C GLY A 158 -4.18 -6.49 -7.17
N VAL A 159 -3.61 -6.55 -5.96
CA VAL A 159 -2.34 -5.87 -5.67
C VAL A 159 -1.18 -6.50 -6.47
N ASP A 160 -0.37 -5.67 -7.13
CA ASP A 160 0.69 -6.12 -8.04
C ASP A 160 2.01 -6.44 -7.33
N GLU A 161 2.33 -5.73 -6.24
CA GLU A 161 3.59 -5.86 -5.50
C GLU A 161 3.38 -5.79 -3.99
N LEU A 162 4.00 -6.71 -3.24
CA LEU A 162 4.02 -6.69 -1.77
C LEU A 162 5.42 -6.32 -1.27
N SER A 163 5.52 -5.20 -0.55
CA SER A 163 6.77 -4.70 0.03
C SER A 163 6.76 -4.85 1.54
N MET A 164 7.78 -5.52 2.08
CA MET A 164 7.84 -5.91 3.50
C MET A 164 9.28 -6.00 4.01
N ASN A 165 9.43 -6.19 5.32
CA ASN A 165 10.73 -6.47 5.92
C ASN A 165 11.32 -7.80 5.39
N THR A 166 12.65 -7.90 5.39
CA THR A 166 13.38 -9.05 4.80
C THR A 166 13.03 -10.40 5.43
N HIS A 167 12.70 -10.43 6.73
CA HIS A 167 12.39 -11.66 7.46
C HIS A 167 11.03 -12.25 7.07
N SER A 168 10.07 -11.41 6.66
CA SER A 168 8.75 -11.84 6.22
C SER A 168 8.74 -12.40 4.79
N ILE A 169 9.72 -12.03 3.95
CA ILE A 169 9.75 -12.40 2.52
C ILE A 169 9.66 -13.92 2.29
N PRO A 170 10.48 -14.79 2.93
CA PRO A 170 10.41 -16.23 2.67
C PRO A 170 9.04 -16.83 3.03
N LYS A 171 8.44 -16.31 4.10
CA LYS A 171 7.16 -16.78 4.62
C LYS A 171 6.01 -16.42 3.69
N VAL A 172 5.92 -15.16 3.29
CA VAL A 172 4.90 -14.69 2.35
C VAL A 172 5.10 -15.36 0.99
N LYS A 173 6.35 -15.55 0.52
CA LYS A 173 6.63 -16.29 -0.72
C LYS A 173 6.15 -17.74 -0.67
N LYS A 174 6.32 -18.42 0.48
CA LYS A 174 5.81 -19.79 0.68
C LYS A 174 4.28 -19.82 0.64
N LEU A 175 3.60 -18.87 1.27
CA LEU A 175 2.14 -18.74 1.18
C LEU A 175 1.68 -18.49 -0.26
N LEU A 176 2.30 -17.53 -0.96
CA LEU A 176 1.99 -17.23 -2.37
C LEU A 176 2.16 -18.45 -3.29
N SER A 177 3.08 -19.37 -2.98
CA SER A 177 3.26 -20.62 -3.74
C SER A 177 2.17 -21.67 -3.49
N ALA A 178 1.36 -21.50 -2.44
CA ALA A 178 0.31 -22.45 -2.03
C ALA A 178 -1.12 -21.96 -2.36
N ILE A 179 -1.31 -20.66 -2.57
CA ILE A 179 -2.62 -20.08 -2.88
C ILE A 179 -2.79 -19.86 -4.39
N THR A 180 -4.04 -19.77 -4.86
CA THR A 180 -4.33 -19.40 -6.24
C THR A 180 -5.01 -18.04 -6.32
N GLU A 181 -4.73 -17.29 -7.38
CA GLU A 181 -5.34 -15.99 -7.59
C GLU A 181 -6.86 -16.07 -7.69
N LYS A 182 -7.40 -17.12 -8.34
CA LYS A 182 -8.85 -17.34 -8.45
C LYS A 182 -9.52 -17.45 -7.09
N GLU A 183 -8.98 -18.29 -6.21
CA GLU A 183 -9.52 -18.49 -4.86
C GLU A 183 -9.35 -17.26 -3.99
N SER A 184 -8.21 -16.56 -4.10
CA SER A 184 -8.00 -15.28 -3.44
C SER A 184 -9.04 -14.24 -3.86
N ARG A 185 -9.38 -14.16 -5.15
CA ARG A 185 -10.43 -13.26 -5.67
C ARG A 185 -11.81 -13.62 -5.12
N GLU A 186 -12.14 -14.91 -5.02
CA GLU A 186 -13.39 -15.39 -4.39
C GLU A 186 -13.48 -14.92 -2.92
N ILE A 187 -12.42 -15.19 -2.13
CA ILE A 187 -12.36 -14.82 -0.71
C ILE A 187 -12.45 -13.30 -0.51
N ALA A 188 -11.67 -12.53 -1.27
CA ALA A 188 -11.70 -11.07 -1.20
C ALA A 188 -13.08 -10.51 -1.56
N GLY A 189 -13.71 -11.07 -2.61
CA GLY A 189 -15.07 -10.71 -3.01
C GLY A 189 -16.10 -10.95 -1.92
N ASP A 190 -15.99 -12.07 -1.19
CA ASP A 190 -16.85 -12.37 -0.04
C ASP A 190 -16.63 -11.39 1.11
N CYS A 191 -15.37 -11.14 1.47
CA CYS A 191 -14.99 -10.25 2.57
C CYS A 191 -15.46 -8.81 2.33
N LEU A 192 -15.38 -8.31 1.10
CA LEU A 192 -15.82 -6.94 0.75
C LEU A 192 -17.33 -6.71 0.97
N ARG A 193 -18.15 -7.78 1.01
CA ARG A 193 -19.61 -7.71 1.23
C ARG A 193 -20.01 -7.73 2.71
N LEU A 194 -19.08 -8.07 3.60
CA LEU A 194 -19.33 -8.15 5.04
C LEU A 194 -19.31 -6.76 5.68
N LYS A 195 -19.86 -6.66 6.90
CA LYS A 195 -20.15 -5.38 7.55
C LYS A 195 -19.26 -5.09 8.75
N THR A 196 -18.56 -6.10 9.28
CA THR A 196 -17.73 -5.94 10.47
C THR A 196 -16.37 -6.64 10.32
N GLY A 197 -15.35 -6.14 11.02
CA GLY A 197 -14.03 -6.75 11.06
C GLY A 197 -14.03 -8.20 11.56
N PRO A 198 -14.77 -8.55 12.64
CA PRO A 198 -14.89 -9.93 13.09
C PRO A 198 -15.46 -10.89 12.05
N GLU A 199 -16.53 -10.51 11.34
CA GLU A 199 -17.11 -11.33 10.26
C GLU A 199 -16.10 -11.55 9.13
N ILE A 200 -15.38 -10.49 8.74
CA ILE A 200 -14.35 -10.54 7.69
C ILE A 200 -13.24 -11.53 8.08
N ARG A 201 -12.74 -11.41 9.30
CA ARG A 201 -11.75 -12.33 9.84
C ARG A 201 -12.24 -13.77 9.84
N GLU A 202 -13.43 -14.02 10.37
CA GLU A 202 -13.97 -15.38 10.48
C GLU A 202 -14.10 -16.01 9.09
N ARG A 203 -14.64 -15.24 8.13
CA ARG A 203 -14.77 -15.68 6.73
C ARG A 203 -13.41 -15.98 6.11
N LEU A 204 -12.44 -15.10 6.31
CA LEU A 204 -11.08 -15.22 5.76
C LEU A 204 -10.37 -16.45 6.32
N THR A 205 -10.27 -16.56 7.64
CA THR A 205 -9.58 -17.67 8.31
C THR A 205 -10.26 -19.01 8.00
N GLY A 206 -11.60 -19.07 8.03
CA GLY A 206 -12.35 -20.26 7.64
C GLY A 206 -12.05 -20.69 6.19
N SER A 207 -12.06 -19.74 5.25
CA SER A 207 -11.79 -20.03 3.83
C SER A 207 -10.34 -20.48 3.60
N MET A 208 -9.38 -19.89 4.32
CA MET A 208 -7.97 -20.27 4.22
C MET A 208 -7.72 -21.70 4.71
N ILE A 209 -8.35 -22.09 5.83
CA ILE A 209 -8.23 -23.45 6.38
C ILE A 209 -8.91 -24.45 5.43
N GLU A 210 -10.12 -24.14 4.95
CA GLU A 210 -10.86 -25.03 4.05
C GLU A 210 -10.13 -25.27 2.71
N LYS A 211 -9.61 -24.20 2.09
CA LYS A 211 -9.00 -24.29 0.75
C LYS A 211 -7.52 -24.68 0.78
N TRP A 212 -6.76 -24.22 1.77
CA TRP A 212 -5.30 -24.32 1.78
C TRP A 212 -4.72 -24.94 3.04
N GLY A 213 -5.55 -25.37 4.01
CA GLY A 213 -5.10 -25.91 5.28
C GLY A 213 -4.06 -27.02 5.14
N ASP A 214 -4.31 -27.99 4.26
CA ASP A 214 -3.43 -29.14 4.03
C ASP A 214 -2.14 -28.79 3.29
N ALA A 215 -2.14 -27.68 2.54
CA ALA A 215 -0.98 -27.22 1.76
C ALA A 215 -0.04 -26.29 2.56
N LEU A 216 -0.50 -25.78 3.71
CA LEU A 216 0.23 -24.81 4.51
C LEU A 216 0.92 -25.47 5.71
N PRO A 217 2.10 -24.96 6.12
CA PRO A 217 2.74 -25.41 7.36
C PRO A 217 1.84 -25.18 8.59
N PRO A 218 1.82 -26.07 9.59
CA PRO A 218 1.01 -25.90 10.81
C PRO A 218 1.25 -24.58 11.56
N GLU A 219 2.48 -24.08 11.52
CA GLU A 219 2.85 -22.80 12.12
C GLU A 219 2.21 -21.60 11.39
N PHE A 220 1.90 -21.73 10.09
CA PHE A 220 1.17 -20.70 9.36
C PHE A 220 -0.29 -20.67 9.81
N LEU A 221 -0.92 -21.83 9.97
CA LEU A 221 -2.30 -21.91 10.45
C LEU A 221 -2.44 -21.31 11.85
N THR A 222 -1.48 -21.62 12.74
CA THR A 222 -1.44 -21.04 14.08
C THR A 222 -1.33 -19.52 14.03
N GLU A 223 -0.48 -18.98 13.16
CA GLU A 223 -0.36 -17.55 12.95
C GLU A 223 -1.63 -16.92 12.36
N ILE A 224 -2.20 -17.54 11.34
CA ILE A 224 -3.43 -17.06 10.69
C ILE A 224 -4.54 -16.96 11.72
N ILE A 225 -4.68 -17.94 12.61
CA ILE A 225 -5.71 -17.93 13.66
C ILE A 225 -5.39 -16.91 14.77
N SER A 226 -4.12 -16.76 15.14
CA SER A 226 -3.72 -15.90 16.28
C SER A 226 -3.60 -14.42 15.93
N ASN A 227 -3.24 -14.10 14.69
CA ASN A 227 -3.04 -12.74 14.19
C ASN A 227 -4.14 -12.29 13.21
N SER A 228 -5.22 -13.08 13.08
CA SER A 228 -6.48 -12.60 12.53
C SER A 228 -7.28 -11.88 13.61
#